data_AF-A0A4Q2ZHN0-F1
#
_entry.id   AF-A0A4Q2ZHN0-F1
#
_cell.length_a   1.000
_cell.length_b   1.000
_cell.length_c   1.000
_cell.angle_alpha   90.00
_cell.angle_beta   90.00
_cell.angle_gamma   90.00
#
_symmetry.space_group_name_H-M   'P 1'
#
loop_
_entity.id
_entity.type
_entity.pdbx_description
1 polymer ?
#
loop_
_entity_poly.entity_id
_entity_poly.type
_entity_poly.pdbx_seq_one_letter_code
_entity_poly.pdbx_strand_id
1 'polypeptide(L)'
;LATLNEIARELAIEAPVEGDMKQLLTTGKIILADLMGDATILKAMKTNEDDTVTAYERASQHPDAIPQSKAFFMKAHQDELRHRSWMETTASSM
;
A
#
# COMPACT_ATOMS: atom_id res chain seq x y z
N LEU A 1 -7.63 -7.68 5.36
CA LEU A 1 -6.81 -8.74 6.00
C LEU A 1 -7.42 -10.13 5.85
N ALA A 2 -8.71 -10.36 6.16
CA ALA A 2 -9.36 -11.67 6.00
C ALA A 2 -9.12 -12.32 4.63
N THR A 3 -9.34 -11.57 3.54
CA THR A 3 -9.11 -12.06 2.17
C THR A 3 -7.64 -12.37 1.84
N LEU A 4 -6.68 -11.58 2.35
CA LEU A 4 -5.25 -11.85 2.16
C LEU A 4 -4.80 -13.10 2.92
N ASN A 5 -5.35 -13.32 4.13
CA ASN A 5 -5.10 -14.52 4.91
C ASN A 5 -5.72 -15.77 4.27
N GLU A 6 -6.90 -15.64 3.65
CA GLU A 6 -7.51 -16.71 2.85
C GLU A 6 -6.62 -17.07 1.64
N ILE A 7 -6.11 -16.07 0.91
CA ILE A 7 -5.20 -16.30 -0.21
C ILE A 7 -3.91 -16.99 0.25
N ALA A 8 -3.31 -16.56 1.37
CA ALA A 8 -2.12 -17.20 1.92
C ALA A 8 -2.39 -18.67 2.28
N ARG A 9 -3.54 -18.94 2.92
CA ARG A 9 -3.99 -20.29 3.26
C ARG A 9 -4.21 -21.17 2.03
N GLU A 10 -4.84 -20.65 0.97
CA GLU A 10 -5.05 -21.38 -0.29
C GLU A 10 -3.72 -21.73 -0.99
N LEU A 11 -2.72 -20.87 -0.86
CA LEU A 11 -1.37 -21.09 -1.37
C LEU A 11 -0.49 -21.94 -0.43
N ALA A 12 -1.03 -22.41 0.70
CA ALA A 12 -0.28 -23.08 1.77
C ALA A 12 0.94 -22.27 2.27
N ILE A 13 0.84 -20.94 2.25
CA ILE A 13 1.84 -19.99 2.75
C ILE A 13 1.38 -19.51 4.12
N GLU A 14 2.28 -19.48 5.09
CA GLU A 14 2.01 -18.88 6.38
C GLU A 14 1.93 -17.36 6.22
N ALA A 15 0.77 -16.77 6.58
CA ALA A 15 0.57 -15.34 6.44
C ALA A 15 1.57 -14.60 7.32
N PRO A 16 2.35 -13.64 6.77
CA PRO A 16 3.30 -12.89 7.58
C PRO A 16 2.56 -12.12 8.68
N VAL A 17 3.00 -12.31 9.93
CA VAL A 17 2.34 -11.78 11.13
C VAL A 17 2.99 -10.49 11.64
N GLU A 18 4.24 -10.23 11.23
CA GLU A 18 5.03 -9.08 11.67
C GLU A 18 5.13 -8.01 10.57
N GLY A 19 4.83 -6.76 10.95
CA GLY A 19 5.22 -5.57 10.20
C GLY A 19 6.72 -5.32 10.37
N ASP A 20 7.54 -6.18 9.76
CA ASP A 20 8.97 -6.23 10.03
C ASP A 20 9.67 -4.94 9.58
N MET A 21 10.33 -4.25 10.53
CA MET A 21 11.33 -3.17 10.45
C MET A 21 11.00 -1.90 9.62
N LYS A 22 10.17 -2.00 8.58
CA LYS A 22 9.65 -0.94 7.72
C LYS A 22 8.63 -0.07 8.44
N GLN A 23 7.88 -0.62 9.38
CA GLN A 23 6.90 0.16 10.15
C GLN A 23 7.58 1.31 10.91
N LEU A 24 8.79 1.08 11.44
CA LEU A 24 9.61 2.10 12.11
C LEU A 24 10.09 3.20 11.14
N LEU A 25 10.52 2.83 9.92
CA LEU A 25 10.92 3.79 8.87
C LEU A 25 9.75 4.61 8.36
N THR A 26 8.59 3.99 8.20
CA THR A 26 7.36 4.61 7.74
C THR A 26 6.82 5.60 8.77
N THR A 27 6.75 5.21 10.05
CA THR A 27 6.39 6.12 11.14
C THR A 27 7.41 7.24 11.31
N GLY A 28 8.71 6.96 11.17
CA GLY A 28 9.77 7.97 11.26
C GLY A 28 9.67 9.08 10.20
N LYS A 29 9.31 8.74 8.95
CA LYS A 29 9.09 9.73 7.87
C LYS A 29 7.91 10.67 8.15
N ILE A 30 6.84 10.16 8.76
CA ILE A 30 5.66 10.97 9.10
C ILE A 30 5.96 11.91 10.27
N ILE A 31 6.72 11.46 11.29
CA ILE A 31 7.12 12.31 12.42
C ILE A 31 8.01 13.49 11.95
N LEU A 32 8.90 13.26 10.98
CA LEU A 32 9.67 14.36 10.36
C LEU A 32 8.78 15.33 9.57
N ALA A 33 7.72 14.82 8.94
CA ALA A 33 6.76 15.61 8.19
C ALA A 33 5.84 16.46 9.09
N ASP A 34 5.50 15.96 10.29
CA ASP A 34 4.72 16.66 11.31
C ASP A 34 5.43 17.95 11.78
N LEU A 35 6.77 17.98 11.70
CA LEU A 35 7.58 19.16 11.97
C LEU A 35 7.55 20.21 10.83
N MET A 36 7.04 19.86 9.64
CA MET A 36 7.12 20.64 8.39
C MET A 36 5.75 20.94 7.74
N GLY A 37 4.63 20.59 8.39
CA GLY A 37 3.26 20.94 7.99
C GLY A 37 2.51 19.91 7.11
N ASP A 38 1.18 20.07 7.00
CA ASP A 38 0.23 19.11 6.39
C ASP A 38 0.62 18.63 4.98
N ALA A 39 1.14 19.50 4.13
CA ALA A 39 1.60 19.13 2.78
C ALA A 39 2.77 18.15 2.79
N THR A 40 3.66 18.23 3.80
CA THR A 40 4.78 17.29 3.96
C THR A 40 4.27 15.94 4.46
N ILE A 41 3.26 15.93 5.33
CA ILE A 41 2.63 14.70 5.82
C ILE A 41 1.98 13.94 4.66
N LEU A 42 1.24 14.63 3.81
CA LEU A 42 0.63 14.03 2.62
C LEU A 42 1.67 13.48 1.65
N LYS A 43 2.80 14.17 1.45
CA LYS A 43 3.92 13.65 0.66
C LYS A 43 4.54 12.40 1.28
N ALA A 44 4.71 12.36 2.60
CA ALA A 44 5.21 11.18 3.30
C ALA A 44 4.23 10.00 3.18
N MET A 45 2.94 10.22 3.37
CA MET A 45 1.89 9.21 3.18
C MET A 45 1.88 8.67 1.75
N LYS A 46 2.01 9.54 0.74
CA LYS A 46 2.10 9.16 -0.66
C LYS A 46 3.26 8.20 -0.92
N THR A 47 4.40 8.33 -0.24
CA THR A 47 5.52 7.38 -0.45
C THR A 47 5.18 5.95 -0.01
N ASN A 48 4.36 5.79 1.04
CA ASN A 48 3.85 4.46 1.40
C ASN A 48 2.83 3.97 0.38
N GLU A 49 2.03 4.90 -0.17
CA GLU A 49 1.05 4.59 -1.21
C GLU A 49 1.71 4.15 -2.53
N ASP A 50 2.85 4.73 -2.89
CA ASP A 50 3.64 4.30 -4.04
C ASP A 50 4.11 2.82 -3.89
N ASP A 51 4.44 2.40 -2.66
CA ASP A 51 4.81 1.01 -2.36
C ASP A 51 3.61 0.05 -2.50
N THR A 52 2.42 0.42 -1.98
CA THR A 52 1.19 -0.40 -2.07
C THR A 52 0.66 -0.49 -3.51
N VAL A 53 0.67 0.61 -4.26
CA VAL A 53 0.37 0.62 -5.71
C VAL A 53 1.25 -0.39 -6.44
N THR A 54 2.57 -0.31 -6.22
CA THR A 54 3.53 -1.21 -6.88
C THR A 54 3.31 -2.67 -6.48
N ALA A 55 3.02 -2.93 -5.20
CA ALA A 55 2.77 -4.27 -4.70
C ALA A 55 1.51 -4.90 -5.32
N TYR A 56 0.39 -4.17 -5.35
CA TYR A 56 -0.85 -4.67 -5.92
C TYR A 56 -0.81 -4.79 -7.45
N GLU A 57 -0.11 -3.88 -8.14
CA GLU A 57 0.15 -4.00 -9.57
C GLU A 57 0.86 -5.32 -9.87
N ARG A 58 2.00 -5.57 -9.22
CA ARG A 58 2.78 -6.80 -9.40
C ARG A 58 1.99 -8.05 -9.04
N ALA A 59 1.24 -8.03 -7.94
CA ALA A 59 0.42 -9.16 -7.52
C ALA A 59 -0.71 -9.46 -8.51
N SER A 60 -1.34 -8.43 -9.09
CA SER A 60 -2.41 -8.59 -10.09
C SER A 60 -1.91 -9.14 -11.43
N GLN A 61 -0.67 -8.81 -11.80
CA GLN A 61 -0.04 -9.22 -13.05
C GLN A 61 0.78 -10.51 -12.92
N HIS A 62 0.94 -11.05 -11.70
CA HIS A 62 1.76 -12.24 -11.48
C HIS A 62 1.17 -13.46 -12.21
N PRO A 63 1.95 -14.18 -13.03
CA PRO A 63 1.47 -15.34 -13.79
C PRO A 63 0.76 -16.36 -12.91
N ASP A 64 1.38 -16.67 -11.77
CA ASP A 64 0.90 -17.68 -10.81
C ASP A 64 -0.19 -17.19 -9.85
N ALA A 65 -0.64 -15.93 -9.95
CA ALA A 65 -1.70 -15.46 -9.10
C ALA A 65 -3.03 -16.17 -9.43
N ILE A 66 -3.65 -16.74 -8.39
CA ILE A 66 -4.95 -17.42 -8.48
C ILE A 66 -5.99 -16.41 -9.02
N PRO A 67 -6.90 -16.82 -9.93
CA PRO A 67 -7.86 -15.90 -10.55
C PRO A 67 -8.68 -15.06 -9.56
N GLN A 68 -9.10 -15.65 -8.43
CA GLN A 68 -9.84 -14.95 -7.38
C GLN A 68 -9.00 -13.85 -6.71
N SER A 69 -7.71 -14.12 -6.47
CA SER A 69 -6.74 -13.16 -5.95
C SER A 69 -6.44 -12.05 -6.94
N LYS A 70 -6.39 -12.34 -8.25
CA LYS A 70 -6.16 -11.33 -9.29
C LYS A 70 -7.24 -10.25 -9.28
N ALA A 71 -8.51 -10.63 -9.24
CA ALA A 71 -9.60 -9.66 -9.18
C ALA A 71 -9.54 -8.79 -7.91
N PHE A 72 -9.19 -9.38 -6.77
CA PHE A 72 -8.96 -8.66 -5.53
C PHE A 72 -7.81 -7.65 -5.65
N PHE A 73 -6.65 -8.09 -6.14
CA PHE A 73 -5.47 -7.22 -6.32
C PHE A 73 -5.71 -6.11 -7.35
N MET A 74 -6.43 -6.38 -8.44
CA MET A 74 -6.81 -5.35 -9.41
C MET A 74 -7.68 -4.27 -8.77
N LYS A 75 -8.68 -4.67 -7.97
CA LYS A 75 -9.53 -3.71 -7.26
C LYS A 75 -8.73 -2.89 -6.25
N ALA A 76 -7.90 -3.56 -5.44
CA ALA A 76 -7.03 -2.89 -4.48
C ALA A 76 -6.09 -1.89 -5.17
N HIS A 77 -5.47 -2.28 -6.29
CA HIS A 77 -4.62 -1.39 -7.09
C HIS A 77 -5.36 -0.13 -7.56
N GLN A 78 -6.61 -0.25 -8.02
CA GLN A 78 -7.41 0.93 -8.41
C GLN A 78 -7.75 1.84 -7.23
N ASP A 79 -7.96 1.28 -6.05
CA ASP A 79 -8.21 2.06 -4.83
C ASP A 79 -6.96 2.86 -4.44
N GLU A 80 -5.79 2.21 -4.45
CA GLU A 80 -4.51 2.85 -4.13
C GLU A 80 -4.10 3.93 -5.16
N LEU A 81 -4.41 3.74 -6.46
CA LEU A 81 -4.23 4.80 -7.46
C LEU A 81 -5.07 6.05 -7.17
N ARG A 82 -6.30 5.87 -6.68
CA ARG A 82 -7.17 6.99 -6.29
C ARG A 82 -6.62 7.70 -5.05
N HIS A 83 -6.17 6.96 -4.05
CA HIS A 83 -5.54 7.53 -2.85
C HIS A 83 -4.29 8.33 -3.21
N ARG A 84 -3.39 7.75 -4.01
CA ARG A 84 -2.17 8.42 -4.50
C ARG A 84 -2.48 9.72 -5.23
N SER A 85 -3.46 9.70 -6.13
CA SER A 85 -3.88 10.89 -6.88
C SER A 85 -4.45 11.97 -5.97
N TRP A 86 -5.25 11.58 -4.97
CA TRP A 86 -5.82 12.51 -4.00
C TRP A 86 -4.72 13.15 -3.13
N MET A 87 -3.76 12.38 -2.64
CA MET A 87 -2.64 12.90 -1.85
C MET A 87 -1.78 13.88 -2.65
N GLU A 88 -1.46 13.56 -3.91
CA GLU A 88 -0.69 14.44 -4.80
C GLU A 88 -1.40 15.76 -5.06
N THR A 89 -2.70 15.69 -5.40
CA THR A 89 -3.50 16.88 -5.73
C THR A 89 -3.67 17.77 -4.50
N THR A 90 -3.97 17.18 -3.34
CA THR A 90 -4.20 17.91 -2.10
C THR A 90 -2.91 18.55 -1.58
N ALA A 91 -1.78 17.84 -1.61
CA ALA A 91 -0.49 18.37 -1.19
C ALA A 91 0.01 19.51 -2.10
N SER A 92 -0.45 19.55 -3.37
CA SER A 92 -0.11 20.59 -4.34
C SER A 92 -1.02 21.82 -4.25
N SER A 93 -2.21 21.69 -3.67
CA SER A 93 -3.16 22.79 -3.50
C SER A 93 -3.12 23.45 -2.12
N MET A 94 -2.19 23.02 -1.25
CA MET A 94 -1.93 23.59 0.07
C MET A 94 -0.86 24.67 0.04
#